data_AF-A0A162NM95-F1
#
_entry.id   AF-A0A162NM95-F1
#
_cell.length_a   1.000
_cell.length_b   1.000
_cell.length_c   1.000
_cell.angle_alpha   90.00
_cell.angle_beta   90.00
_cell.angle_gamma   90.00
#
_symmetry.space_group_name_H-M   'P 1'
#
loop_
_entity.id
_entity.type
_entity.pdbx_description
1 polymer ?
#
loop_
_entity_poly.entity_id
_entity_poly.type
_entity_poly.pdbx_seq_one_letter_code
_entity_poly.pdbx_strand_id
1 'polypeptide(L)'
;MHTNVGVWGPSARSFNPDRWLAPNAQSLEQYQVAFSKGNRMCLGQNLATAEITIILAHFFRRYKMSLPDDFVPPRKVDVFTLEYEKPGILINVSVRE
;
A
#
# COMPACT_ATOMS: atom_id res chain seq x y z
N MET A 1 -3.12 -15.55 5.80
CA MET A 1 -3.06 -14.68 6.99
C MET A 1 -3.53 -13.26 6.67
N HIS A 2 -2.88 -12.53 5.76
CA HIS A 2 -3.21 -11.14 5.39
C HIS A 2 -4.62 -10.91 4.82
N THR A 3 -5.26 -11.95 4.31
CA THR A 3 -6.61 -11.91 3.73
C THR A 3 -7.60 -12.80 4.50
N ASN A 4 -7.25 -13.24 5.71
CA ASN A 4 -8.12 -14.06 6.55
C ASN A 4 -9.28 -13.22 7.10
N VAL A 5 -10.51 -13.55 6.71
CA VAL A 5 -11.74 -12.84 7.12
C VAL A 5 -11.98 -12.90 8.64
N GLY A 6 -11.54 -13.95 9.33
CA GLY A 6 -11.65 -14.04 10.80
C GLY A 6 -10.75 -13.06 11.55
N VAL A 7 -9.69 -12.56 10.91
CA VAL A 7 -8.76 -11.56 11.49
C VAL A 7 -9.09 -10.16 10.96
N TRP A 8 -9.27 -10.03 9.64
CA TRP A 8 -9.39 -8.74 8.95
C TRP A 8 -10.85 -8.34 8.66
N GLY A 9 -11.82 -9.16 9.07
CA GLY A 9 -13.24 -8.92 8.84
C GLY A 9 -13.67 -9.09 7.36
N PRO A 10 -14.92 -8.73 7.02
CA PRO A 10 -15.47 -8.92 5.68
C PRO A 10 -14.69 -8.19 4.57
N SER A 11 -14.05 -7.07 4.90
CA SER A 11 -13.24 -6.28 3.98
C SER A 11 -11.78 -6.75 3.86
N ALA A 12 -11.46 -7.99 4.26
CA ALA A 12 -10.10 -8.55 4.23
C ALA A 12 -9.42 -8.53 2.85
N ARG A 13 -10.21 -8.54 1.77
CA ARG A 13 -9.72 -8.51 0.38
C ARG A 13 -9.87 -7.14 -0.29
N SER A 14 -10.33 -6.14 0.46
CA SER A 14 -10.55 -4.77 -0.01
C SER A 14 -9.50 -3.85 0.57
N PHE A 15 -9.07 -2.86 -0.22
CA PHE A 15 -8.23 -1.78 0.29
C PHE A 15 -9.08 -0.86 1.18
N ASN A 16 -8.93 -1.01 2.50
CA ASN A 16 -9.61 -0.20 3.51
C ASN A 16 -8.58 0.40 4.47
N PRO A 17 -8.12 1.64 4.25
CA PRO A 17 -7.14 2.31 5.11
C PRO A 17 -7.74 2.71 6.47
N ASP A 18 -9.04 3.00 6.54
CA ASP A 18 -9.73 3.44 7.76
C ASP A 18 -9.66 2.41 8.89
N ARG A 19 -9.40 1.14 8.55
CA ARG A 19 -9.13 0.07 9.52
C ARG A 19 -8.03 0.44 10.52
N TRP A 20 -7.02 1.19 10.08
CA TRP A 20 -5.89 1.60 10.92
C TRP A 20 -6.19 2.82 11.79
N LEU A 21 -7.34 3.46 11.58
CA LEU A 21 -7.85 4.56 12.40
C LEU A 21 -8.88 4.08 13.45
N ALA A 22 -9.30 2.81 13.37
CA ALA A 22 -10.26 2.24 14.30
C ALA A 22 -9.65 1.98 15.69
N PRO A 23 -10.43 2.05 16.78
CA PRO A 23 -9.92 1.84 18.14
C PRO A 23 -9.22 0.49 18.36
N ASN A 24 -9.60 -0.54 17.60
CA ASN A 24 -9.03 -1.88 17.70
C ASN A 24 -7.83 -2.13 16.76
N ALA A 25 -7.34 -1.12 16.03
CA ALA A 25 -6.27 -1.28 15.04
C ALA A 25 -5.01 -1.91 15.62
N GLN A 26 -4.63 -1.55 16.85
CA GLN A 26 -3.44 -2.08 17.52
C GLN A 26 -3.48 -3.62 17.66
N SER A 27 -4.66 -4.21 17.86
CA SER A 27 -4.81 -5.66 17.95
C SER A 27 -4.50 -6.38 16.63
N LEU A 28 -4.57 -5.66 15.50
CA LEU A 28 -4.32 -6.17 14.16
C LEU A 28 -2.85 -6.12 13.76
N GLU A 29 -2.03 -5.27 14.41
CA GLU A 29 -0.60 -5.14 14.11
C GLU A 29 0.15 -6.47 14.20
N GLN A 30 -0.25 -7.33 15.15
CA GLN A 30 0.34 -8.65 15.30
C GLN A 30 0.17 -9.52 14.04
N TYR A 31 -0.88 -9.29 13.26
CA TYR A 31 -1.20 -10.06 12.05
C TYR A 31 -0.65 -9.44 10.77
N GLN A 32 -0.15 -8.21 10.83
CA GLN A 32 0.55 -7.54 9.75
C GLN A 32 1.98 -8.09 9.67
N VAL A 33 2.27 -8.93 8.67
CA VAL A 33 3.59 -9.55 8.44
C VAL A 33 4.20 -9.20 7.08
N ALA A 34 3.96 -8.01 6.52
CA ALA A 34 4.50 -7.63 5.19
C ALA A 34 6.03 -7.56 5.17
N PHE A 35 6.66 -7.28 6.31
CA PHE A 35 8.10 -7.29 6.49
C PHE A 35 8.60 -8.55 7.21
N SER A 36 7.81 -9.63 7.22
CA SER A 36 8.00 -10.81 8.09
C SER A 36 8.01 -10.43 9.59
N LYS A 37 8.29 -11.38 10.49
CA LYS A 37 8.41 -11.16 11.94
C LYS A 37 9.48 -12.07 12.58
N GLY A 38 9.95 -11.67 13.76
CA GLY A 38 10.96 -12.40 14.53
C GLY A 38 12.36 -12.26 13.95
N ASN A 39 13.23 -13.25 14.18
CA ASN A 39 14.67 -13.18 13.86
C ASN A 39 14.99 -13.05 12.36
N ARG A 40 14.01 -13.25 11.48
CA ARG A 40 14.13 -13.10 10.01
C ARG A 40 13.25 -11.96 9.47
N MET A 41 12.87 -11.01 10.33
CA MET A 41 12.18 -9.82 9.87
C MET A 41 13.09 -8.97 8.97
N CYS A 42 12.49 -8.21 8.06
CA CYS A 42 13.21 -7.33 7.17
C CYS A 42 14.01 -6.30 7.98
N LEU A 43 15.33 -6.33 7.86
CA LEU A 43 16.23 -5.37 8.51
C LEU A 43 15.95 -3.93 8.06
N GLY A 44 15.46 -3.77 6.83
CA GLY A 44 15.12 -2.49 6.23
C GLY A 44 13.74 -1.94 6.58
N GLN A 45 12.94 -2.59 7.45
CA GLN A 45 11.55 -2.16 7.72
C GLN A 45 11.45 -0.69 8.15
N ASN A 46 12.34 -0.23 9.03
CA ASN A 46 12.32 1.14 9.52
C ASN A 46 12.67 2.15 8.42
N LEU A 47 13.70 1.83 7.61
CA LEU A 47 14.10 2.67 6.48
C LEU A 47 13.00 2.73 5.42
N ALA A 48 12.45 1.58 5.02
CA ALA A 48 11.38 1.50 4.04
C ALA A 48 10.14 2.29 4.48
N THR A 49 9.76 2.20 5.77
CA THR A 49 8.61 2.94 6.31
C THR A 49 8.86 4.45 6.28
N ALA A 50 10.07 4.89 6.61
CA ALA A 50 10.45 6.30 6.54
C ALA A 50 10.43 6.80 5.09
N GLU A 51 11.04 6.07 4.15
CA GLU A 51 11.08 6.42 2.73
C GLU A 51 9.68 6.49 2.12
N ILE A 52 8.82 5.48 2.35
CA ILE A 52 7.42 5.48 1.88
C ILE A 52 6.69 6.71 2.39
N THR A 53 6.84 7.04 3.68
CA THR A 53 6.18 8.20 4.28
C THR A 53 6.66 9.52 3.66
N ILE A 54 7.98 9.69 3.50
CA ILE A 54 8.58 10.89 2.89
C ILE A 54 8.15 11.04 1.44
N ILE A 55 8.18 9.95 0.67
CA ILE A 55 7.75 9.94 -0.74
C ILE A 55 6.29 10.33 -0.83
N LEU A 56 5.38 9.67 -0.10
CA LEU A 56 3.96 9.99 -0.13
C LEU A 56 3.70 11.46 0.26
N ALA A 57 4.32 11.94 1.34
CA ALA A 57 4.20 13.33 1.77
C ALA A 57 4.69 14.31 0.68
N HIS A 58 5.81 14.00 0.02
CA HIS A 58 6.33 14.80 -1.08
C HIS A 58 5.37 14.83 -2.27
N PHE A 59 4.87 13.67 -2.70
CA PHE A 59 3.94 13.55 -3.82
C PHE A 59 2.67 14.37 -3.59
N PHE A 60 2.01 14.19 -2.44
CA PHE A 60 0.76 14.90 -2.13
C PHE A 60 0.94 16.40 -1.89
N ARG A 61 2.14 16.82 -1.41
CA ARG A 61 2.46 18.23 -1.21
C ARG A 61 2.77 18.95 -2.53
N ARG A 62 3.54 18.31 -3.41
CA ARG A 62 4.16 18.98 -4.57
C ARG A 62 3.41 18.80 -5.89
N TYR A 63 2.57 17.78 -5.99
CA TYR A 63 1.91 17.40 -7.24
C TYR A 63 0.39 17.26 -7.08
N LYS A 64 -0.33 17.54 -8.17
CA LYS A 64 -1.71 17.12 -8.39
C LYS A 64 -1.67 15.88 -9.29
N MET A 65 -2.40 14.85 -8.91
CA MET A 65 -2.43 13.57 -9.63
C MET A 65 -3.87 13.20 -9.98
N SER A 66 -4.09 12.68 -11.17
CA SER A 66 -5.39 12.15 -11.62
C SER A 66 -5.20 10.93 -12.51
N LEU A 67 -6.23 10.09 -12.61
CA LEU A 67 -6.27 9.02 -13.58
C LEU A 67 -6.66 9.60 -14.96
N PRO A 68 -6.12 9.06 -16.06
CA PRO A 68 -6.64 9.35 -17.40
C PRO A 68 -8.13 9.01 -17.53
N ASP A 69 -8.85 9.69 -18.43
CA ASP A 69 -10.28 9.45 -18.64
C ASP A 69 -10.57 8.04 -19.15
N ASP A 70 -9.64 7.46 -19.90
CA ASP A 70 -9.67 6.10 -20.45
C ASP A 70 -8.91 5.10 -19.56
N PHE A 71 -8.73 5.39 -18.27
CA PHE A 71 -7.97 4.54 -17.37
C PHE A 71 -8.54 3.12 -17.27
N VAL A 72 -7.73 2.15 -17.69
CA VAL A 72 -7.98 0.72 -17.47
C VAL A 72 -6.92 0.19 -16.50
N PRO A 73 -7.31 -0.39 -15.35
CA PRO A 73 -6.36 -0.98 -14.42
C PRO A 73 -5.50 -2.06 -15.12
N PRO A 74 -4.16 -1.93 -15.14
CA PRO A 74 -3.31 -2.93 -15.74
C PRO A 74 -3.38 -4.25 -14.97
N ARG A 75 -3.12 -5.35 -15.66
CA ARG A 75 -3.10 -6.68 -15.03
C ARG A 75 -1.99 -6.73 -13.98
N LYS A 76 -2.36 -7.16 -12.78
CA LYS A 76 -1.42 -7.44 -11.69
C LYS A 76 -0.64 -8.71 -12.03
N VAL A 77 0.67 -8.64 -11.86
CA VAL A 77 1.58 -9.79 -11.98
C VAL A 77 2.19 -10.03 -10.61
N ASP A 78 2.01 -11.24 -10.10
CA ASP A 78 2.64 -11.65 -8.84
C ASP A 78 3.99 -12.29 -9.17
N VAL A 79 5.06 -11.56 -8.85
CA VAL A 79 6.45 -12.00 -9.06
C VAL A 79 7.23 -11.90 -7.75
N PHE A 80 6.63 -12.32 -6.63
CA PHE A 80 7.12 -12.12 -5.25
C PHE A 80 6.94 -10.68 -4.75
N THR A 81 7.14 -9.68 -5.61
CA THR A 81 6.63 -8.32 -5.43
C THR A 81 5.44 -8.06 -6.34
N LEU A 82 4.53 -7.17 -5.94
CA LEU A 82 3.42 -6.76 -6.78
C LEU A 82 3.95 -5.93 -7.95
N GLU A 83 3.79 -6.44 -9.16
CA GLU A 83 4.08 -5.72 -10.39
C GLU A 83 2.82 -5.56 -11.25
N TYR A 84 2.90 -4.68 -12.24
CA TYR A 84 1.86 -4.46 -13.23
C TYR A 84 2.41 -4.71 -14.62
N GLU A 85 1.62 -5.32 -15.50
CA GLU A 85 2.01 -5.45 -16.90
C GLU A 85 2.33 -4.10 -17.53
N LYS A 86 3.30 -4.08 -18.45
CA LYS A 86 3.69 -2.88 -19.20
C LYS A 86 2.46 -2.29 -19.92
N PRO A 87 2.28 -0.96 -19.93
CA PRO A 87 3.21 0.09 -19.47
C PRO A 87 3.15 0.41 -17.96
N GLY A 88 2.37 -0.32 -17.16
CA GLY A 88 2.14 -0.04 -15.74
C GLY A 88 0.91 0.83 -15.50
N ILE A 89 0.83 1.45 -14.31
CA ILE A 89 -0.27 2.36 -13.96
C ILE A 89 0.06 3.76 -14.50
N LEU A 90 -0.67 4.17 -15.54
CA LEU A 90 -0.56 5.52 -16.08
C LEU A 90 -1.32 6.52 -15.21
N ILE A 91 -0.66 7.63 -14.88
CA ILE A 91 -1.23 8.71 -14.09
C ILE A 91 -0.87 10.06 -14.73
N ASN A 92 -1.82 10.99 -14.71
CA ASN A 92 -1.58 12.38 -15.06
C ASN A 92 -1.00 13.10 -13.84
N VAL A 93 0.14 13.76 -14.00
CA VAL A 93 0.84 14.47 -12.92
C VAL A 93 1.10 15.90 -13.33
N SER A 94 0.72 16.86 -12.48
CA SER A 94 1.06 18.28 -12.64
C SER A 94 1.60 18.87 -11.35
N VAL A 95 2.36 19.95 -11.46
CA VAL A 95 2.88 20.70 -10.32
C VAL A 95 1.72 21.35 -9.56
N ARG A 96 1.68 21.17 -8.23
CA ARG A 96 0.77 21.91 -7.34
C ARG A 96 1.39 23.28 -7.07
N GLU A 97 0.67 24.33 -7.46
CA GLU A 97 0.96 25.73 -7.08
C GLU A 97 0.74 25.97 -5.58
#